data_AF-A0AAD9FIM0-F1
#
_entry.id   AF-A0AAD9FIM0-F1
#
_cell.length_a   1.000
_cell.length_b   1.000
_cell.length_c   1.000
_cell.angle_alpha   90.00
_cell.angle_beta   90.00
_cell.angle_gamma   90.00
#
_symmetry.space_group_name_H-M   'P 1'
#
loop_
_entity.id
_entity.type
_entity.pdbx_description
1 polymer ?
#
loop_
_entity_poly.entity_id
_entity_poly.type
_entity_poly.pdbx_seq_one_letter_code
_entity_poly.pdbx_strand_id
1 'polypeptide(L)'
;MSLTQVSSNKCAGGFQKVFEHESTELRCKMKFAVYLPPKAETDKCPVLYWLSGLTCTEQNFITKAGSGCDIEGEDESWDFGTGAGFYVDATEDPWKKNYRMYSYITEETVSAFAPICNPAQSPWGQKAFSGYLGSDRDTWQAYDATVLAASYSGPPLDVLIDQGRDDQFLSANQLLPDNLIAVCSEKKIPVVFRLQPGYDHSYFFIYSFMSDHIKHHAKFLNA
;
A
#
# COMPACT_ATOMS: atom_id res chain seq x y z
N MET A 1 8.40 -2.90 -23.32
CA MET A 1 7.42 -1.95 -22.74
C MET A 1 7.87 -0.55 -23.10
N SER A 2 7.02 0.26 -23.73
CA SER A 2 7.29 1.68 -23.96
C SER A 2 6.68 2.51 -22.83
N LEU A 3 7.48 3.33 -22.16
CA LEU A 3 7.01 4.30 -21.17
C LEU A 3 6.75 5.64 -21.87
N THR A 4 5.59 6.24 -21.60
CA THR A 4 5.25 7.58 -22.06
C THR A 4 5.30 8.53 -20.87
N GLN A 5 6.17 9.56 -20.91
CA GLN A 5 6.22 10.56 -19.84
C GLN A 5 5.00 11.49 -19.94
N VAL A 6 4.19 11.54 -18.89
CA VAL A 6 2.99 12.38 -18.79
C VAL A 6 3.33 13.76 -18.21
N SER A 7 4.16 13.81 -17.17
CA SER A 7 4.57 15.07 -16.54
C SER A 7 5.97 14.98 -15.93
N SER A 8 6.60 16.13 -15.71
CA SER A 8 7.92 16.25 -15.09
C SER A 8 8.06 17.63 -14.43
N ASN A 9 8.09 17.66 -13.09
CA ASN A 9 8.16 18.87 -12.29
C ASN A 9 9.40 18.85 -11.40
N LYS A 10 10.13 19.96 -11.33
CA LYS A 10 11.28 20.08 -10.44
C LYS A 10 10.79 20.20 -8.98
N CYS A 11 11.31 19.38 -8.08
CA CYS A 11 10.92 19.34 -6.67
C CYS A 11 12.12 18.97 -5.78
N ALA A 12 12.41 19.80 -4.76
CA ALA A 12 13.51 19.59 -3.80
C ALA A 12 14.86 19.25 -4.48
N GLY A 13 15.18 19.92 -5.59
CA GLY A 13 16.39 19.68 -6.38
C GLY A 13 16.32 18.51 -7.37
N GLY A 14 15.39 17.57 -7.18
CA GLY A 14 15.13 16.44 -8.08
C GLY A 14 13.93 16.67 -8.99
N PHE A 15 13.37 15.58 -9.53
CA PHE A 15 12.21 15.59 -10.42
C PHE A 15 11.11 14.65 -9.97
N GLN A 16 9.91 15.20 -9.77
CA GLN A 16 8.69 14.43 -9.70
C GLN A 16 8.17 14.19 -11.11
N LYS A 17 8.10 12.93 -11.53
CA LYS A 17 7.63 12.54 -12.87
C LYS A 17 6.41 11.64 -12.76
N VAL A 18 5.61 11.62 -13.82
CA VAL A 18 4.52 10.66 -14.02
C VAL A 18 4.71 10.01 -15.37
N PHE A 19 4.56 8.69 -15.41
CA PHE A 19 4.65 7.89 -16.61
C PHE A 19 3.36 7.11 -16.82
N GLU A 20 3.03 6.84 -18.08
CA GLU A 20 1.97 5.95 -18.51
C GLU A 20 2.58 4.77 -19.27
N HIS A 21 2.03 3.58 -19.08
CA HIS A 21 2.37 2.40 -19.86
C HIS A 21 1.19 1.45 -20.01
N GLU A 22 1.20 0.62 -21.05
CA GLU A 22 0.28 -0.52 -21.17
C GLU A 22 0.75 -1.62 -20.20
N SER A 23 -0.09 -2.00 -19.24
CA SER A 23 0.20 -3.09 -18.32
C SER A 23 -0.23 -4.42 -18.94
N THR A 24 0.69 -5.37 -19.05
CA THR A 24 0.36 -6.72 -19.54
C THR A 24 -0.45 -7.51 -18.52
N GLU A 25 -0.17 -7.31 -17.22
CA GLU A 25 -0.89 -7.96 -16.13
C GLU A 25 -2.29 -7.38 -15.94
N LEU A 26 -2.40 -6.04 -15.95
CA LEU A 26 -3.66 -5.35 -15.69
C LEU A 26 -4.47 -5.08 -16.97
N ARG A 27 -3.93 -5.40 -18.15
CA ARG A 27 -4.58 -5.28 -19.48
C ARG A 27 -5.24 -3.93 -19.76
N CYS A 28 -4.68 -2.87 -19.18
CA CYS A 28 -5.11 -1.49 -19.34
C CYS A 28 -3.90 -0.57 -19.28
N LYS A 29 -4.13 0.70 -19.58
CA LYS A 29 -3.15 1.76 -19.37
C LYS A 29 -3.03 2.07 -17.89
N MET A 30 -1.81 2.05 -17.40
CA MET A 30 -1.49 2.38 -16.02
C MET A 30 -0.63 3.62 -15.96
N LYS A 31 -0.87 4.44 -14.94
CA LYS A 31 0.00 5.53 -14.56
C LYS A 31 0.72 5.22 -13.26
N PHE A 32 1.99 5.58 -13.20
CA PHE A 32 2.74 5.57 -11.96
C PHE A 32 3.56 6.85 -11.85
N ALA A 33 3.79 7.27 -10.62
CA ALA A 33 4.59 8.43 -10.31
C ALA A 33 5.94 8.01 -9.72
N VAL A 34 6.99 8.75 -10.05
CA VAL A 34 8.34 8.52 -9.53
C VAL A 34 8.99 9.83 -9.15
N TYR A 35 9.53 9.90 -7.93
CA TYR A 35 10.44 10.96 -7.54
C TYR A 35 11.87 10.52 -7.79
N LEU A 36 12.60 11.28 -8.61
CA LEU A 36 14.02 11.08 -8.86
C LEU A 36 14.80 12.12 -8.07
N PRO A 37 15.53 11.75 -7.00
CA PRO A 37 16.37 12.70 -6.26
C PRO A 37 17.52 13.21 -7.15
N PRO A 38 18.19 14.32 -6.79
CA PRO A 38 19.32 14.85 -7.56
C PRO A 38 20.39 13.80 -7.90
N LYS A 39 20.67 12.89 -6.95
CA LYS A 39 21.64 11.80 -7.11
C LYS A 39 21.29 10.82 -8.25
N ALA A 40 20.01 10.71 -8.61
CA ALA A 40 19.57 9.83 -9.69
C ALA A 40 19.97 10.31 -11.10
N GLU A 41 20.50 11.53 -11.23
CA GLU A 41 21.07 12.01 -12.50
C GLU A 41 22.43 11.36 -12.82
N THR A 42 23.20 10.98 -11.80
CA THR A 42 24.57 10.46 -11.95
C THR A 42 24.73 9.03 -11.47
N ASP A 43 23.95 8.60 -10.48
CA ASP A 43 24.13 7.32 -9.78
C ASP A 43 22.83 6.52 -9.69
N LYS A 44 22.98 5.20 -9.50
CA LYS A 44 21.85 4.35 -9.13
C LYS A 44 21.42 4.69 -7.70
N CYS A 45 20.10 4.81 -7.51
CA CYS A 45 19.50 5.03 -6.20
C CYS A 45 18.64 3.81 -5.82
N PRO A 46 18.51 3.49 -4.52
CA PRO A 46 17.52 2.53 -4.06
C PRO A 46 16.10 3.05 -4.34
N VAL A 47 15.13 2.13 -4.40
CA VAL A 47 13.73 2.44 -4.67
C VAL A 47 12.89 2.16 -3.44
N LEU A 48 12.05 3.12 -3.06
CA LEU A 48 10.99 2.94 -2.07
C LEU A 48 9.65 2.98 -2.80
N TYR A 49 8.89 1.89 -2.70
CA TYR A 49 7.53 1.82 -3.23
C TYR A 49 6.55 2.35 -2.18
N TRP A 50 5.72 3.31 -2.59
CA TRP A 50 4.59 3.78 -1.78
C TRP A 50 3.28 3.24 -2.35
N LEU A 51 2.49 2.64 -1.46
CA LEU A 51 1.22 2.02 -1.75
C LEU A 51 0.09 2.85 -1.10
N SER A 52 -0.68 3.55 -1.92
CA SER A 52 -1.78 4.42 -1.48
C SER A 52 -3.08 3.66 -1.21
N GLY A 53 -3.77 3.96 -0.11
CA GLY A 53 -5.01 3.28 0.31
C GLY A 53 -6.26 3.55 -0.55
N LEU A 54 -7.43 3.19 -0.01
CA LEU A 54 -8.75 3.29 -0.69
C LEU A 54 -8.99 4.66 -1.33
N THR A 55 -9.63 4.67 -2.51
CA THR A 55 -9.95 5.88 -3.31
C THR A 55 -8.74 6.67 -3.81
N CYS A 56 -7.52 6.18 -3.57
CA CYS A 56 -6.31 6.84 -4.02
C CYS A 56 -5.91 6.40 -5.43
N THR A 57 -5.10 7.24 -6.06
CA THR A 57 -4.38 7.01 -7.30
C THR A 57 -2.91 7.40 -7.07
N GLU A 58 -2.06 7.30 -8.11
CA GLU A 58 -0.67 7.72 -8.05
C GLU A 58 -0.52 9.19 -7.62
N GLN A 59 -1.46 10.03 -8.06
CA GLN A 59 -1.50 11.44 -7.69
C GLN A 59 -1.70 11.64 -6.19
N ASN A 60 -2.38 10.78 -5.43
CA ASN A 60 -2.68 11.06 -4.00
C ASN A 60 -1.42 11.31 -3.18
N PHE A 61 -0.39 10.54 -3.48
CA PHE A 61 0.88 10.63 -2.80
C PHE A 61 1.75 11.78 -3.34
N ILE A 62 1.69 12.05 -4.66
CA ILE A 62 2.61 13.00 -5.32
C ILE A 62 2.06 14.43 -5.47
N THR A 63 0.73 14.60 -5.42
CA THR A 63 -0.01 15.88 -5.50
C THR A 63 -1.20 15.95 -4.54
N LYS A 64 -1.85 14.81 -4.24
CA LYS A 64 -3.16 14.52 -3.61
C LYS A 64 -4.41 14.12 -4.51
N ALA A 65 -4.29 13.40 -5.67
CA ALA A 65 -5.24 12.33 -6.24
C ALA A 65 -5.83 12.40 -7.69
N GLY A 66 -5.99 11.24 -8.39
CA GLY A 66 -6.63 10.94 -9.72
C GLY A 66 -5.71 10.19 -10.74
N SER A 67 -5.94 9.02 -11.38
CA SER A 67 -7.15 8.41 -12.00
C SER A 67 -7.20 6.84 -11.99
N GLY A 68 -8.39 6.26 -12.22
CA GLY A 68 -8.72 4.82 -12.31
C GLY A 68 -8.66 4.18 -13.71
N CYS A 69 -9.20 2.96 -13.86
CA CYS A 69 -9.02 2.07 -15.03
C CYS A 69 -10.19 2.04 -16.03
N ASP A 70 -11.23 2.86 -15.85
CA ASP A 70 -12.44 2.93 -16.69
C ASP A 70 -13.14 1.56 -16.89
N ILE A 71 -13.37 0.80 -15.82
CA ILE A 71 -14.14 -0.47 -15.83
C ILE A 71 -15.60 -0.22 -15.42
N GLU A 72 -16.57 -0.80 -16.15
CA GLU A 72 -18.00 -0.68 -15.83
C GLU A 72 -18.31 -1.24 -14.42
N GLY A 73 -18.81 -0.37 -13.52
CA GLY A 73 -19.17 -0.70 -12.13
C GLY A 73 -18.07 -0.50 -11.08
N GLU A 74 -16.82 -0.17 -11.46
CA GLU A 74 -15.70 -0.09 -10.50
C GLU A 74 -15.71 1.16 -9.60
N ASP A 75 -16.55 2.14 -9.90
CA ASP A 75 -16.70 3.39 -9.14
C ASP A 75 -17.98 3.44 -8.29
N GLU A 76 -18.77 2.35 -8.26
CA GLU A 76 -20.05 2.32 -7.53
C GLU A 76 -19.89 2.34 -6.01
N SER A 77 -18.71 1.93 -5.50
CA SER A 77 -18.42 1.86 -4.06
C SER A 77 -16.99 2.31 -3.78
N TRP A 78 -16.81 3.27 -2.87
CA TRP A 78 -15.50 3.85 -2.58
C TRP A 78 -14.50 2.87 -1.90
N ASP A 79 -15.01 1.80 -1.30
CA ASP A 79 -14.25 0.74 -0.62
C ASP A 79 -14.09 -0.54 -1.48
N PHE A 80 -14.43 -0.49 -2.78
CA PHE A 80 -14.37 -1.63 -3.70
C PHE A 80 -14.23 -1.16 -5.16
N GLY A 81 -13.21 -1.63 -5.89
CA GLY A 81 -12.96 -1.23 -7.29
C GLY A 81 -11.81 -0.23 -7.41
N THR A 82 -12.02 0.89 -8.14
CA THR A 82 -10.96 1.89 -8.41
C THR A 82 -10.34 2.43 -7.13
N GLY A 83 -9.00 2.40 -7.05
CA GLY A 83 -8.27 2.84 -5.86
C GLY A 83 -8.46 1.94 -4.65
N ALA A 84 -9.13 0.79 -4.80
CA ALA A 84 -9.45 -0.17 -3.75
C ALA A 84 -9.03 -1.60 -4.13
N GLY A 85 -7.85 -1.76 -4.75
CA GLY A 85 -7.37 -3.05 -5.22
C GLY A 85 -6.81 -4.00 -4.14
N PHE A 86 -6.74 -3.57 -2.87
CA PHE A 86 -6.27 -4.35 -1.70
C PHE A 86 -4.91 -5.07 -1.84
N TYR A 87 -4.12 -4.74 -2.87
CA TYR A 87 -2.83 -5.36 -3.18
C TYR A 87 -2.86 -6.90 -3.32
N VAL A 88 -4.00 -7.46 -3.74
CA VAL A 88 -4.14 -8.90 -4.01
C VAL A 88 -3.98 -9.21 -5.49
N ASP A 89 -3.76 -10.49 -5.79
CA ASP A 89 -4.01 -11.05 -7.12
C ASP A 89 -5.41 -11.68 -7.11
N ALA A 90 -6.39 -10.99 -7.68
CA ALA A 90 -7.78 -11.42 -7.75
C ALA A 90 -7.93 -12.73 -8.55
N THR A 91 -8.82 -13.61 -8.10
CA THR A 91 -9.05 -14.94 -8.71
C THR A 91 -10.41 -15.07 -9.38
N GLU A 92 -11.36 -14.22 -9.01
CA GLU A 92 -12.75 -14.23 -9.49
C GLU A 92 -13.00 -13.24 -10.66
N ASP A 93 -13.88 -13.62 -11.58
CA ASP A 93 -14.32 -12.73 -12.66
C ASP A 93 -15.23 -11.60 -12.12
N PRO A 94 -15.20 -10.37 -12.70
CA PRO A 94 -14.36 -9.96 -13.85
C PRO A 94 -12.92 -9.58 -13.47
N TRP A 95 -12.60 -9.47 -12.17
CA TRP A 95 -11.37 -8.86 -11.62
C TRP A 95 -10.09 -9.65 -11.89
N LYS A 96 -10.21 -10.98 -11.99
CA LYS A 96 -9.13 -11.93 -12.30
C LYS A 96 -8.26 -11.50 -13.48
N LYS A 97 -8.88 -10.83 -14.46
CA LYS A 97 -8.19 -10.40 -15.69
C LYS A 97 -7.27 -9.18 -15.49
N ASN A 98 -7.51 -8.38 -14.44
CA ASN A 98 -6.93 -7.04 -14.34
C ASN A 98 -6.39 -6.68 -12.94
N TYR A 99 -6.73 -7.37 -11.84
CA TYR A 99 -6.31 -7.01 -10.48
C TYR A 99 -5.21 -7.97 -10.00
N ARG A 100 -3.94 -7.69 -10.32
CA ARG A 100 -2.76 -8.50 -9.94
C ARG A 100 -1.68 -7.68 -9.26
N MET A 101 -2.04 -7.05 -8.14
CA MET A 101 -1.21 -6.05 -7.48
C MET A 101 -0.13 -6.68 -6.58
N TYR A 102 -0.34 -7.90 -6.06
CA TYR A 102 0.65 -8.57 -5.20
C TYR A 102 1.92 -8.90 -5.99
N SER A 103 1.75 -9.44 -7.19
CA SER A 103 2.86 -9.83 -8.08
C SER A 103 3.73 -8.65 -8.55
N TYR A 104 3.34 -7.41 -8.28
CA TYR A 104 3.97 -6.19 -8.81
C TYR A 104 4.99 -5.53 -7.85
N ILE A 105 5.01 -5.77 -6.53
CA ILE A 105 5.60 -4.79 -5.56
C ILE A 105 6.68 -5.33 -4.57
N THR A 106 6.99 -6.61 -4.47
CA THR A 106 7.79 -7.13 -3.33
C THR A 106 9.28 -6.73 -3.32
N GLU A 107 9.84 -6.24 -2.17
CA GLU A 107 11.15 -6.61 -1.53
C GLU A 107 11.66 -5.67 -0.37
N GLU A 108 12.59 -6.23 0.44
CA GLU A 108 13.55 -5.73 1.46
C GLU A 108 13.11 -5.03 2.78
N THR A 109 12.24 -4.02 2.81
CA THR A 109 11.79 -3.40 4.08
C THR A 109 10.36 -2.89 4.05
N VAL A 110 9.70 -2.86 5.21
CA VAL A 110 8.29 -2.50 5.29
C VAL A 110 8.00 -1.53 6.43
N SER A 111 7.18 -0.51 6.13
CA SER A 111 6.55 0.34 7.11
C SER A 111 5.14 0.71 6.65
N ALA A 112 4.25 1.11 7.56
CA ALA A 112 2.87 1.43 7.21
C ALA A 112 2.28 2.55 8.07
N PHE A 113 1.34 3.28 7.48
CA PHE A 113 0.48 4.26 8.14
C PHE A 113 -0.93 3.71 8.21
N ALA A 114 -1.50 3.64 9.42
CA ALA A 114 -2.86 3.15 9.68
C ALA A 114 -3.25 1.89 8.86
N PRO A 115 -2.45 0.80 8.91
CA PRO A 115 -2.66 -0.38 8.08
C PRO A 115 -3.92 -1.18 8.46
N ILE A 116 -4.58 -1.75 7.45
CA ILE A 116 -5.54 -2.85 7.63
C ILE A 116 -4.73 -4.13 7.93
N CYS A 117 -4.53 -4.41 9.21
CA CYS A 117 -3.63 -5.47 9.68
C CYS A 117 -4.24 -6.87 9.64
N ASN A 118 -5.56 -6.98 9.77
CA ASN A 118 -6.27 -8.25 9.80
C ASN A 118 -7.51 -8.21 8.89
N PRO A 119 -7.32 -8.04 7.57
CA PRO A 119 -8.42 -7.84 6.63
C PRO A 119 -9.46 -8.95 6.65
N ALA A 120 -9.08 -10.21 6.90
CA ALA A 120 -10.01 -11.33 6.98
C ALA A 120 -11.02 -11.18 8.13
N GLN A 121 -10.73 -10.34 9.13
CA GLN A 121 -11.60 -10.03 10.27
C GLN A 121 -12.22 -8.62 10.21
N SER A 122 -11.65 -7.71 9.41
CA SER A 122 -12.19 -6.36 9.23
C SER A 122 -13.43 -6.34 8.31
N PRO A 123 -14.39 -5.43 8.50
CA PRO A 123 -15.54 -5.31 7.58
C PRO A 123 -15.13 -5.00 6.13
N TRP A 124 -14.16 -4.11 5.91
CA TRP A 124 -13.68 -3.81 4.56
C TRP A 124 -13.01 -5.01 3.90
N GLY A 125 -12.10 -5.67 4.60
CA GLY A 125 -11.42 -6.84 4.06
C GLY A 125 -12.38 -8.00 3.80
N GLN A 126 -13.40 -8.22 4.66
CA GLN A 126 -14.43 -9.23 4.39
C GLN A 126 -15.24 -8.92 3.13
N LYS A 127 -15.64 -7.66 2.91
CA LYS A 127 -16.34 -7.24 1.69
C LYS A 127 -15.46 -7.43 0.45
N ALA A 128 -14.23 -6.94 0.50
CA ALA A 128 -13.28 -7.02 -0.61
C ALA A 128 -12.90 -8.47 -0.94
N PHE A 129 -12.53 -9.28 0.06
CA PHE A 129 -12.16 -10.67 -0.14
C PHE A 129 -13.32 -11.52 -0.64
N SER A 130 -14.54 -11.30 -0.12
CA SER A 130 -15.73 -11.98 -0.65
C SER A 130 -15.95 -11.66 -2.13
N GLY A 131 -15.70 -10.41 -2.54
CA GLY A 131 -15.86 -9.96 -3.92
C GLY A 131 -14.74 -10.43 -4.86
N TYR A 132 -13.48 -10.44 -4.41
CA TYR A 132 -12.32 -10.72 -5.26
C TYR A 132 -11.82 -12.17 -5.22
N LEU A 133 -12.03 -12.86 -4.08
CA LEU A 133 -11.52 -14.20 -3.80
C LEU A 133 -12.66 -15.21 -3.57
N GLY A 134 -13.90 -14.75 -3.54
CA GLY A 134 -15.08 -15.59 -3.29
C GLY A 134 -15.31 -15.89 -1.80
N SER A 135 -16.27 -16.79 -1.54
CA SER A 135 -16.74 -17.11 -0.18
C SER A 135 -15.84 -18.05 0.61
N ASP A 136 -14.85 -18.68 -0.03
CA ASP A 136 -13.90 -19.56 0.64
C ASP A 136 -12.88 -18.74 1.44
N ARG A 137 -13.10 -18.64 2.75
CA ARG A 137 -12.25 -17.87 3.66
C ARG A 137 -10.84 -18.42 3.81
N ASP A 138 -10.58 -19.67 3.43
CA ASP A 138 -9.22 -20.22 3.47
C ASP A 138 -8.32 -19.52 2.44
N THR A 139 -8.88 -19.09 1.30
CA THR A 139 -8.14 -18.34 0.28
C THR A 139 -7.72 -16.94 0.74
N TRP A 140 -8.46 -16.36 1.69
CA TRP A 140 -8.21 -15.00 2.20
C TRP A 140 -6.93 -14.92 3.04
N GLN A 141 -6.57 -16.03 3.68
CA GLN A 141 -5.43 -16.12 4.60
C GLN A 141 -4.10 -15.75 3.93
N ALA A 142 -3.98 -16.02 2.62
CA ALA A 142 -2.79 -15.69 1.83
C ALA A 142 -2.57 -14.17 1.67
N TYR A 143 -3.57 -13.35 2.00
CA TYR A 143 -3.56 -11.89 1.85
C TYR A 143 -3.81 -11.14 3.17
N ASP A 144 -3.75 -11.83 4.30
CA ASP A 144 -3.95 -11.24 5.62
C ASP A 144 -2.61 -11.10 6.35
N ALA A 145 -2.19 -9.86 6.63
CA ALA A 145 -0.88 -9.59 7.23
C ALA A 145 -0.72 -10.25 8.61
N THR A 146 -1.78 -10.32 9.43
CA THR A 146 -1.75 -10.98 10.74
C THR A 146 -1.54 -12.48 10.58
N VAL A 147 -2.22 -13.11 9.60
CA VAL A 147 -2.06 -14.55 9.32
C VAL A 147 -0.67 -14.85 8.73
N LEU A 148 -0.21 -14.03 7.78
CA LEU A 148 1.10 -14.16 7.16
C LEU A 148 2.24 -13.99 8.17
N ALA A 149 2.13 -13.05 9.11
CA ALA A 149 3.11 -12.87 10.17
C ALA A 149 3.26 -14.12 11.05
N ALA A 150 2.19 -14.89 11.24
CA ALA A 150 2.22 -16.11 12.08
C ALA A 150 3.04 -17.26 11.46
N SER A 151 3.16 -17.29 10.13
CA SER A 151 3.90 -18.31 9.37
C SER A 151 5.16 -17.76 8.68
N TYR A 152 5.49 -16.49 8.94
CA TYR A 152 6.63 -15.83 8.33
C TYR A 152 7.95 -16.54 8.66
N SER A 153 8.68 -16.91 7.61
CA SER A 153 9.98 -17.59 7.68
C SER A 153 11.04 -16.92 6.80
N GLY A 154 10.77 -15.69 6.35
CA GLY A 154 11.68 -14.89 5.54
C GLY A 154 12.80 -14.23 6.35
N PRO A 155 13.59 -13.34 5.72
CA PRO A 155 14.66 -12.61 6.40
C PRO A 155 14.12 -11.76 7.57
N PRO A 156 14.97 -11.38 8.54
CA PRO A 156 14.54 -10.49 9.62
C PRO A 156 13.90 -9.20 9.08
N LEU A 157 12.69 -8.89 9.55
CA LEU A 157 12.00 -7.65 9.26
C LEU A 157 12.15 -6.67 10.43
N ASP A 158 12.31 -5.39 10.13
CA ASP A 158 12.13 -4.32 11.10
C ASP A 158 10.95 -3.45 10.64
N VAL A 159 9.81 -3.68 11.28
CA VAL A 159 8.53 -3.10 10.87
C VAL A 159 8.26 -1.83 11.66
N LEU A 160 7.99 -0.72 10.97
CA LEU A 160 7.52 0.52 11.57
C LEU A 160 6.04 0.75 11.22
N ILE A 161 5.19 0.93 12.24
CA ILE A 161 3.78 1.27 12.05
C ILE A 161 3.45 2.53 12.85
N ASP A 162 2.90 3.51 12.16
CA ASP A 162 2.23 4.66 12.79
C ASP A 162 0.72 4.53 12.66
N GLN A 163 0.02 4.79 13.76
CA GLN A 163 -1.44 4.77 13.85
C GLN A 163 -1.93 6.06 14.49
N GLY A 164 -2.83 6.79 13.82
CA GLY A 164 -3.57 7.88 14.44
C GLY A 164 -4.46 7.35 15.56
N ARG A 165 -4.37 7.92 16.77
CA ARG A 165 -5.20 7.50 17.91
C ARG A 165 -6.66 7.87 17.73
N ASP A 166 -6.92 8.98 17.05
CA ASP A 166 -8.25 9.54 16.83
C ASP A 166 -8.78 9.18 15.43
N ASP A 167 -8.19 8.15 14.84
CA ASP A 167 -8.59 7.57 13.56
C ASP A 167 -9.96 6.89 13.66
N GLN A 168 -10.92 7.40 12.90
CA GLN A 168 -12.28 6.87 12.85
C GLN A 168 -12.33 5.40 12.41
N PHE A 169 -11.41 4.96 11.55
CA PHE A 169 -11.38 3.59 11.02
C PHE A 169 -10.73 2.61 12.01
N LEU A 170 -9.88 3.10 12.92
CA LEU A 170 -9.43 2.33 14.07
C LEU A 170 -10.62 1.99 14.97
N SER A 171 -11.42 3.00 15.33
CA SER A 171 -12.61 2.81 16.19
C SER A 171 -13.71 1.97 15.52
N ALA A 172 -13.76 1.97 14.18
CA ALA A 172 -14.68 1.16 13.38
C ALA A 172 -14.19 -0.27 13.14
N ASN A 173 -13.11 -0.72 13.79
CA ASN A 173 -12.54 -2.06 13.66
C ASN A 173 -12.12 -2.42 12.22
N GLN A 174 -11.71 -1.44 11.42
CA GLN A 174 -11.16 -1.69 10.09
C GLN A 174 -9.68 -2.07 10.15
N LEU A 175 -8.93 -1.44 11.06
CA LEU A 175 -7.46 -1.49 11.03
C LEU A 175 -6.88 -2.66 11.83
N LEU A 176 -7.44 -2.94 13.02
CA LEU A 176 -7.09 -4.08 13.86
C LEU A 176 -5.56 -4.26 14.12
N PRO A 177 -4.78 -3.20 14.43
CA PRO A 177 -3.32 -3.32 14.60
C PRO A 177 -2.90 -4.21 15.77
N ASP A 178 -3.69 -4.26 16.84
CA ASP A 178 -3.39 -5.07 18.02
C ASP A 178 -3.27 -6.57 17.70
N ASN A 179 -4.04 -7.07 16.74
CA ASN A 179 -3.97 -8.47 16.29
C ASN A 179 -2.61 -8.78 15.67
N LEU A 180 -2.12 -7.92 14.79
CA LEU A 180 -0.79 -8.08 14.18
C LEU A 180 0.32 -7.95 15.21
N ILE A 181 0.24 -6.96 16.11
CA ILE A 181 1.25 -6.76 17.16
C ILE A 181 1.35 -7.98 18.07
N ALA A 182 0.23 -8.59 18.44
CA ALA A 182 0.21 -9.81 19.25
C ALA A 182 0.95 -10.95 18.55
N VAL A 183 0.67 -11.19 17.26
CA VAL A 183 1.34 -12.22 16.47
C VAL A 183 2.83 -11.92 16.29
N CYS A 184 3.20 -10.69 15.96
CA CYS A 184 4.59 -10.29 15.83
C CYS A 184 5.36 -10.47 17.14
N SER A 185 4.75 -10.16 18.29
CA SER A 185 5.34 -10.41 19.61
C SER A 185 5.56 -11.91 19.87
N GLU A 186 4.60 -12.76 19.53
CA GLU A 186 4.73 -14.22 19.68
C GLU A 186 5.85 -14.78 18.78
N LYS A 187 5.91 -14.32 17.53
CA LYS A 187 6.86 -14.76 16.51
C LYS A 187 8.21 -14.07 16.59
N LYS A 188 8.37 -13.12 17.53
CA LYS A 188 9.57 -12.31 17.72
C LYS A 188 9.96 -11.54 16.45
N ILE A 189 8.97 -11.07 15.70
CA ILE A 189 9.15 -10.14 14.58
C ILE A 189 9.23 -8.73 15.19
N PRO A 190 10.35 -8.01 15.03
CA PRO A 190 10.46 -6.63 15.51
C PRO A 190 9.40 -5.72 14.88
N VAL A 191 8.58 -5.11 15.73
CA VAL A 191 7.59 -4.10 15.34
C VAL A 191 7.71 -2.90 16.27
N VAL A 192 7.97 -1.73 15.70
CA VAL A 192 7.81 -0.45 16.36
C VAL A 192 6.42 0.09 16.03
N PHE A 193 5.48 -0.06 16.96
CA PHE A 193 4.13 0.50 16.83
C PHE A 193 4.03 1.83 17.59
N ARG A 194 3.64 2.90 16.90
CA ARG A 194 3.48 4.25 17.45
C ARG A 194 2.03 4.69 17.34
N LEU A 195 1.37 4.82 18.49
CA LEU A 195 0.00 5.36 18.56
C LEU A 195 0.07 6.88 18.79
N GLN A 196 -0.33 7.66 17.80
CA GLN A 196 -0.12 9.11 17.74
C GLN A 196 -1.38 9.88 18.23
N PRO A 197 -1.35 10.51 19.43
CA PRO A 197 -2.51 11.25 19.96
C PRO A 197 -2.85 12.48 19.11
N GLY A 198 -4.13 12.76 18.88
CA GLY A 198 -4.56 13.92 18.10
C GLY A 198 -4.51 13.74 16.57
N TYR A 199 -4.07 12.57 16.09
CA TYR A 199 -3.95 12.27 14.68
C TYR A 199 -5.07 11.34 14.19
N ASP A 200 -5.57 11.64 12.99
CA ASP A 200 -6.62 10.94 12.28
C ASP A 200 -6.04 10.04 11.16
N HIS A 201 -6.88 9.65 10.19
CA HIS A 201 -6.49 8.84 9.02
C HIS A 201 -5.98 9.66 7.81
N SER A 202 -5.83 10.97 7.95
CA SER A 202 -5.63 11.85 6.79
C SER A 202 -4.18 11.89 6.29
N TYR A 203 -3.95 12.47 5.11
CA TYR A 203 -2.60 12.78 4.66
C TYR A 203 -1.88 13.81 5.54
N PHE A 204 -2.55 14.55 6.42
CA PHE A 204 -1.87 15.39 7.41
C PHE A 204 -1.15 14.54 8.46
N PHE A 205 -1.78 13.45 8.89
CA PHE A 205 -1.15 12.43 9.73
C PHE A 205 0.06 11.81 9.03
N ILE A 206 -0.12 11.31 7.80
CA ILE A 206 0.97 10.71 7.01
C ILE A 206 2.14 11.69 6.86
N TYR A 207 1.87 12.93 6.42
CA TYR A 207 2.88 13.96 6.22
C TYR A 207 3.70 14.23 7.48
N SER A 208 3.05 14.24 8.65
CA SER A 208 3.69 14.57 9.92
C SER A 208 4.80 13.58 10.31
N PHE A 209 4.67 12.30 9.93
CA PHE A 209 5.66 11.26 10.27
C PHE A 209 6.37 10.64 9.05
N MET A 210 6.08 11.11 7.84
CA MET A 210 6.72 10.62 6.60
C MET A 210 8.26 10.67 6.67
N SER A 211 8.83 11.73 7.25
CA SER A 211 10.29 11.84 7.39
C SER A 211 10.89 10.68 8.19
N ASP A 212 10.18 10.18 9.20
CA ASP A 212 10.63 9.07 10.02
C ASP A 212 10.59 7.75 9.24
N HIS A 213 9.55 7.53 8.43
CA HIS A 213 9.45 6.36 7.56
C HIS A 213 10.55 6.36 6.48
N ILE A 214 10.82 7.52 5.86
CA ILE A 214 11.94 7.63 4.90
C ILE A 214 13.28 7.31 5.59
N LYS A 215 13.52 7.86 6.79
CA LYS A 215 14.73 7.55 7.57
C LYS A 215 14.80 6.09 7.98
N HIS A 216 13.67 5.47 8.31
CA HIS A 216 13.57 4.04 8.63
C HIS A 216 14.07 3.21 7.45
N HIS A 217 13.48 3.40 6.27
CA HIS A 217 13.87 2.68 5.06
C HIS A 217 15.31 2.96 4.64
N ALA A 218 15.79 4.21 4.76
CA ALA A 218 17.16 4.58 4.39
C ALA A 218 18.24 3.79 5.15
N LYS A 219 17.96 3.33 6.39
CA LYS A 219 18.89 2.50 7.17
C LYS A 219 19.20 1.16 6.50
N PHE A 220 18.27 0.63 5.73
CA PHE A 220 18.37 -0.69 5.11
C PHE A 220 18.71 -0.61 3.62
N LEU A 221 18.36 0.50 2.97
CA LEU A 221 18.53 0.69 1.53
C LEU A 221 19.95 1.11 1.11
N ASN A 222 20.95 1.08 2.01
CA ASN A 222 22.32 1.55 1.75
C ASN A 222 22.36 2.96 1.09
N ALA A 223 21.42 3.83 1.47
CA ALA A 223 21.16 5.12 0.84
C ALA A 223 22.09 6.23 1.33
#